data_AF-A0A1G8FEA8-F1
#
_entry.id   AF-A0A1G8FEA8-F1
#
_cell.length_a   1.000
_cell.length_b   1.000
_cell.length_c   1.000
_cell.angle_alpha   90.00
_cell.angle_beta   90.00
_cell.angle_gamma   90.00
#
_symmetry.space_group_name_H-M   'P 1'
#
loop_
_entity.id
_entity.type
_entity.pdbx_description
1 polymer ?
#
loop_
_entity_poly.entity_id
_entity_poly.type
_entity_poly.pdbx_seq_one_letter_code
_entity_poly.pdbx_strand_id
1 'polypeptide(L)'
;MKGEFEFPTVTPTYPAAPRAQSLTPSMPQPDWDYHLAFRRQLFTDTPDVDLPKYLLAPEIRQLAALPISEHHRMLMLSLFNTGARINELLDVRVNRVLTQRHEPTGREFSFIKLRTLKQQRRNRSGQGKKEDYRLVRLYDEHFAQDLQRYIVTHCSNKQGYLFTTKDRLKLKQRKTGQLLPPISDQTARNWLAEIEAIGQERGLRLTVPLTPKVLRHSCAIHLVLNGFNQAAIQAHLGHRFKQTTEIYTNLLALDAHNAPNVMF
;
A
#
# COMPACT_ATOMS: atom_id res chain seq x y z
N MET A 1 10.83 -59.38 44.85
CA MET A 1 11.11 -59.38 43.40
C MET A 1 10.03 -58.57 42.71
N LYS A 2 10.28 -57.29 42.43
CA LYS A 2 9.40 -56.43 41.62
C LYS A 2 9.88 -56.53 40.18
N GLY A 3 9.05 -57.06 39.28
CA GLY A 3 9.34 -57.07 37.85
C GLY A 3 8.87 -55.76 37.23
N GLU A 4 9.82 -54.94 36.78
CA GLU A 4 9.56 -53.79 35.90
C GLU A 4 9.20 -54.32 34.50
N PHE A 5 8.03 -53.93 34.00
CA PHE A 5 7.65 -54.11 32.60
C PHE A 5 8.15 -52.88 31.83
N GLU A 6 9.25 -53.03 31.10
CA GLU A 6 9.69 -52.06 30.09
C GLU A 6 8.77 -52.18 28.85
N PHE A 7 8.10 -51.08 28.49
CA PHE A 7 7.45 -50.96 27.20
C PHE A 7 8.48 -50.49 26.16
N PRO A 8 8.58 -51.12 24.98
CA PRO A 8 9.50 -50.66 23.95
C PRO A 8 9.03 -49.31 23.39
N THR A 9 9.90 -48.30 23.48
CA THR A 9 9.71 -47.00 22.84
C THR A 9 9.84 -47.16 21.33
N VAL A 10 8.73 -47.38 20.63
CA VAL A 10 8.68 -47.30 19.17
C VAL A 10 8.67 -45.81 18.81
N THR A 11 9.84 -45.25 18.49
CA THR A 11 9.92 -43.96 17.82
C THR A 11 9.32 -44.10 16.42
N PRO A 12 8.24 -43.39 16.06
CA PRO A 12 7.75 -43.41 14.70
C PRO A 12 8.77 -42.70 13.81
N THR A 13 9.51 -43.47 13.02
CA THR A 13 10.32 -42.94 11.91
C THR A 13 9.36 -42.48 10.81
N TYR A 14 8.88 -41.24 10.92
CA TYR A 14 8.26 -40.58 9.79
C TYR A 14 9.31 -40.41 8.70
N PRO A 15 9.05 -40.85 7.45
CA PRO A 15 9.91 -40.49 6.33
C PRO A 15 9.97 -38.97 6.27
N ALA A 16 11.18 -38.42 6.10
CA ALA A 16 11.38 -36.98 5.97
C ALA A 16 10.41 -36.45 4.92
N ALA A 17 9.53 -35.52 5.32
CA ALA A 17 8.61 -34.89 4.40
C ALA A 17 9.41 -34.37 3.19
N PRO A 18 8.98 -34.64 1.95
CA PRO A 18 9.66 -34.10 0.79
C PRO A 18 9.73 -32.59 0.97
N ARG A 19 10.94 -32.02 0.84
CA ARG A 19 11.14 -30.56 0.85
C ARG A 19 10.05 -29.95 -0.01
N ALA A 20 9.16 -29.17 0.61
CA ALA A 20 8.13 -28.44 -0.11
C ALA A 20 8.85 -27.51 -1.08
N GLN A 21 9.00 -27.96 -2.33
CA GLN A 21 9.36 -27.10 -3.43
C GLN A 21 8.32 -26.00 -3.42
N SER A 22 8.78 -24.76 -3.29
CA SER A 22 7.94 -23.57 -3.25
C SER A 22 7.23 -23.42 -4.59
N LEU A 23 6.14 -24.14 -4.79
CA LEU A 23 5.16 -23.91 -5.85
C LEU A 23 4.31 -22.72 -5.41
N THR A 24 4.93 -21.54 -5.32
CA THR A 24 4.17 -20.31 -5.54
C THR A 24 3.89 -20.28 -7.03
N PRO A 25 2.62 -20.32 -7.49
CA PRO A 25 2.35 -19.91 -8.87
C PRO A 25 2.88 -18.48 -8.97
N SER A 26 3.97 -18.30 -9.73
CA SER A 26 4.46 -16.96 -10.04
C SER A 26 3.34 -16.30 -10.82
N MET A 27 2.62 -15.37 -10.20
CA MET A 27 1.70 -14.51 -10.92
C MET A 27 2.50 -13.93 -12.10
N PRO A 28 1.99 -14.01 -13.34
CA PRO A 28 2.69 -13.43 -14.48
C PRO A 28 2.99 -11.96 -14.14
N GLN A 29 4.27 -11.61 -14.21
CA GLN A 29 4.69 -10.24 -13.91
C GLN A 29 4.18 -9.34 -15.04
N PRO A 30 3.63 -8.15 -14.72
CA PRO A 30 3.20 -7.22 -15.76
C PRO A 30 4.38 -6.83 -16.66
N ASP A 31 4.15 -6.79 -17.99
CA ASP A 31 5.11 -6.21 -18.93
C ASP A 31 5.07 -4.68 -18.79
N TRP A 32 5.97 -4.17 -17.96
CA TRP A 32 6.01 -2.75 -17.63
C TRP A 32 6.37 -1.87 -18.82
N ASP A 33 7.17 -2.35 -19.76
CA ASP A 33 7.59 -1.58 -20.94
C ASP A 33 6.41 -1.42 -21.90
N TYR A 34 5.66 -2.50 -22.10
CA TYR A 34 4.38 -2.44 -22.80
C TYR A 34 3.41 -1.45 -22.15
N HIS A 35 3.16 -1.55 -20.84
CA HIS A 35 2.20 -0.66 -20.18
C HIS A 35 2.65 0.80 -20.16
N LEU A 36 3.97 1.08 -20.12
CA LEU A 36 4.51 2.42 -20.27
C LEU A 36 4.21 3.00 -21.66
N ALA A 37 4.40 2.21 -22.71
CA ALA A 37 4.10 2.59 -24.08
C ALA A 37 2.59 2.78 -24.28
N PHE A 38 1.77 1.82 -23.84
CA PHE A 38 0.31 1.86 -23.90
C PHE A 38 -0.26 3.11 -23.23
N ARG A 39 0.18 3.45 -22.00
CA ARG A 39 -0.28 4.66 -21.31
C ARG A 39 0.05 5.93 -22.10
N ARG A 40 1.26 6.01 -22.66
CA ARG A 40 1.69 7.19 -23.45
C ARG A 40 0.82 7.36 -24.69
N GLN A 41 0.54 6.26 -25.39
CA GLN A 41 -0.36 6.26 -26.53
C GLN A 41 -1.78 6.67 -26.10
N LEU A 42 -2.33 6.04 -25.07
CA LEU A 42 -3.67 6.33 -24.57
C LEU A 42 -3.86 7.81 -24.21
N PHE A 43 -2.91 8.43 -23.50
CA PHE A 43 -3.00 9.85 -23.16
C PHE A 43 -2.83 10.78 -24.37
N THR A 44 -2.17 10.32 -25.43
CA THR A 44 -2.02 11.08 -26.69
C THR A 44 -3.26 10.97 -27.56
N ASP A 45 -3.82 9.77 -27.69
CA ASP A 45 -4.92 9.46 -28.61
C ASP A 45 -6.28 9.88 -28.05
N THR A 46 -6.43 9.95 -26.71
CA THR A 46 -7.69 10.34 -26.06
C THR A 46 -7.50 11.53 -25.10
N PRO A 47 -7.15 12.73 -25.59
CA PRO A 47 -6.97 13.90 -24.73
C PRO A 47 -8.27 14.39 -24.09
N ASP A 48 -9.42 14.12 -24.73
CA ASP A 48 -10.74 14.58 -24.30
C ASP A 48 -11.40 13.68 -23.24
N VAL A 49 -10.82 12.51 -22.96
CA VAL A 49 -11.34 11.56 -21.98
C VAL A 49 -10.68 11.84 -20.62
N ASP A 50 -11.50 12.07 -19.58
CA ASP A 50 -11.02 12.25 -18.20
C ASP A 50 -10.55 10.90 -17.61
N LEU A 51 -9.37 10.47 -18.03
CA LEU A 51 -8.71 9.27 -17.53
C LEU A 51 -7.98 9.56 -16.21
N PRO A 52 -7.98 8.59 -15.26
CA PRO A 52 -7.25 8.75 -14.03
C PRO A 52 -5.75 8.88 -14.35
N LYS A 53 -5.13 9.93 -13.83
CA LYS A 53 -3.67 10.10 -13.91
C LYS A 53 -2.99 9.13 -12.95
N TYR A 54 -2.07 8.31 -13.45
CA TYR A 54 -1.33 7.33 -12.67
C TYR A 54 0.13 7.19 -13.13
N LEU A 55 0.96 6.75 -12.18
CA LEU A 55 2.35 6.33 -12.39
C LEU A 55 2.44 4.80 -12.30
N LEU A 56 3.37 4.20 -13.03
CA LEU A 56 3.62 2.77 -13.01
C LEU A 56 4.72 2.41 -12.00
N ALA A 57 4.75 1.16 -11.58
CA ALA A 57 5.71 0.67 -10.58
C ALA A 57 7.18 0.96 -10.91
N PRO A 58 7.67 0.89 -12.17
CA PRO A 58 9.05 1.28 -12.49
C PRO A 58 9.34 2.75 -12.19
N GLU A 59 8.42 3.67 -12.49
CA GLU A 59 8.60 5.10 -12.22
C GLU A 59 8.67 5.36 -10.71
N ILE A 60 7.81 4.71 -9.92
CA ILE A 60 7.85 4.80 -8.45
C ILE A 60 9.16 4.24 -7.90
N ARG A 61 9.66 3.13 -8.45
CA ARG A 61 10.95 2.55 -8.07
C ARG A 61 12.12 3.48 -8.40
N GLN A 62 12.10 4.14 -9.55
CA GLN A 62 13.13 5.12 -9.93
C GLN A 62 13.12 6.32 -8.98
N LEU A 63 11.95 6.87 -8.65
CA LEU A 63 11.81 7.93 -7.66
C LEU A 63 12.30 7.48 -6.27
N ALA A 64 11.97 6.25 -5.89
CA ALA A 64 12.41 5.64 -4.64
C ALA A 64 13.89 5.22 -4.64
N ALA A 65 14.63 5.37 -5.73
CA ALA A 65 16.08 5.18 -5.77
C ALA A 65 16.85 6.52 -5.67
N LEU A 66 16.15 7.66 -5.73
CA LEU A 66 16.78 8.97 -5.63
C LEU A 66 17.40 9.20 -4.24
N PRO A 67 18.44 10.07 -4.14
CA PRO A 67 19.03 10.48 -2.87
C PRO A 67 18.13 11.51 -2.15
N ILE A 68 16.92 11.08 -1.78
CA ILE A 68 15.91 11.87 -1.05
C ILE A 68 15.90 11.52 0.43
N SER A 69 15.24 12.35 1.24
CA SER A 69 14.98 12.09 2.65
C SER A 69 14.20 10.79 2.84
N GLU A 70 14.59 9.99 3.84
CA GLU A 70 13.90 8.75 4.22
C GLU A 70 12.41 8.99 4.56
N HIS A 71 12.09 10.15 5.15
CA HIS A 71 10.70 10.53 5.42
C HIS A 71 9.89 10.75 4.14
N HIS A 72 10.49 11.36 3.12
CA HIS A 72 9.85 11.60 1.82
C HIS A 72 9.62 10.28 1.09
N ARG A 73 10.67 9.44 1.04
CA ARG A 73 10.65 8.10 0.45
C ARG A 73 9.56 7.25 1.09
N MET A 74 9.55 7.17 2.42
CA MET A 74 8.59 6.35 3.16
C MET A 74 7.15 6.86 3.01
N LEU A 75 6.93 8.18 2.95
CA LEU A 75 5.62 8.76 2.70
C LEU A 75 5.10 8.36 1.31
N MET A 76 5.92 8.55 0.27
CA MET A 76 5.58 8.21 -1.11
C MET A 76 5.27 6.72 -1.26
N LEU A 77 6.15 5.85 -0.77
CA LEU A 77 5.98 4.40 -0.85
C LEU A 77 4.77 3.93 -0.04
N SER A 78 4.49 4.54 1.11
CA SER A 78 3.29 4.22 1.90
C SER A 78 2.01 4.59 1.17
N LEU A 79 1.95 5.76 0.51
CA LEU A 79 0.81 6.15 -0.33
C LEU A 79 0.60 5.16 -1.49
N PHE A 80 1.68 4.77 -2.17
CA PHE A 80 1.64 3.84 -3.30
C PHE A 80 1.22 2.42 -2.88
N ASN A 81 1.79 1.87 -1.80
CA ASN A 81 1.53 0.49 -1.37
C ASN A 81 0.15 0.31 -0.71
N THR A 82 -0.32 1.33 0.02
CA THR A 82 -1.60 1.23 0.75
C THR A 82 -2.79 1.81 -0.01
N GLY A 83 -2.54 2.71 -0.97
CA GLY A 83 -3.59 3.51 -1.61
C GLY A 83 -4.37 4.38 -0.61
N ALA A 84 -3.83 4.68 0.57
CA ALA A 84 -4.46 5.51 1.58
C ALA A 84 -4.76 6.92 1.05
N ARG A 85 -5.88 7.54 1.47
CA ARG A 85 -6.02 8.98 1.32
C ARG A 85 -4.98 9.66 2.20
N ILE A 86 -4.50 10.84 1.79
CA ILE A 86 -3.44 11.54 2.52
C ILE A 86 -3.77 11.70 4.02
N ASN A 87 -4.98 12.17 4.36
CA ASN A 87 -5.39 12.31 5.76
C ASN A 87 -5.52 10.97 6.52
N GLU A 88 -5.83 9.88 5.83
CA GLU A 88 -5.86 8.55 6.46
C GLU A 88 -4.44 8.10 6.80
N LEU A 89 -3.48 8.36 5.91
CA LEU A 89 -2.08 8.02 6.11
C LEU A 89 -1.43 8.87 7.20
N LEU A 90 -1.68 10.19 7.21
CA LEU A 90 -1.14 11.09 8.23
C LEU A 90 -1.69 10.81 9.64
N ASP A 91 -2.86 10.15 9.75
CA ASP A 91 -3.42 9.68 11.03
C ASP A 91 -2.89 8.29 11.45
N VAL A 92 -2.04 7.63 10.65
CA VAL A 92 -1.47 6.33 11.02
C VAL A 92 -0.53 6.51 12.20
N ARG A 93 -0.76 5.68 13.22
CA ARG A 93 0.11 5.54 14.38
C ARG A 93 0.97 4.30 14.25
N VAL A 94 2.11 4.30 14.93
CA VAL A 94 3.08 3.19 14.88
C VAL A 94 2.43 1.85 15.28
N ASN A 95 1.65 1.83 16.37
CA ASN A 95 0.92 0.63 16.82
C ASN A 95 -0.19 0.14 15.86
N ARG A 96 -0.47 0.85 14.76
CA ARG A 96 -1.42 0.44 13.72
C ARG A 96 -0.75 -0.30 12.57
N VAL A 97 0.58 -0.35 12.53
CA VAL A 97 1.35 -1.20 11.61
C VAL A 97 1.62 -2.52 12.33
N LEU A 98 1.13 -3.61 11.76
CA LEU A 98 1.16 -4.93 12.39
C LEU A 98 1.79 -5.93 11.44
N THR A 99 2.56 -6.85 12.01
CA THR A 99 3.10 -8.02 11.31
C THR A 99 2.63 -9.26 12.06
N GLN A 100 2.09 -10.22 11.31
CA GLN A 100 1.62 -11.51 11.82
C GLN A 100 2.33 -12.64 11.07
N ARG A 101 2.56 -13.74 11.76
CA ARG A 101 3.09 -14.97 11.15
C ARG A 101 1.96 -15.99 11.04
N HIS A 102 1.76 -16.54 9.86
CA HIS A 102 0.81 -17.62 9.65
C HIS A 102 1.47 -18.93 10.09
N GLU A 103 1.12 -19.46 11.26
CA GLU A 103 1.76 -20.63 11.86
C GLU A 103 1.85 -21.84 10.91
N PRO A 104 0.79 -22.22 10.15
CA PRO A 104 0.84 -23.40 9.28
C PRO A 104 1.82 -23.29 8.11
N THR A 105 2.02 -22.08 7.57
CA THR A 105 2.90 -21.87 6.39
C THR A 105 4.22 -21.21 6.74
N GLY A 106 4.38 -20.75 7.98
CA GLY A 106 5.52 -19.96 8.44
C GLY A 106 5.64 -18.57 7.81
N ARG A 107 4.75 -18.19 6.88
CA ARG A 107 4.83 -16.94 6.12
C ARG A 107 4.41 -15.75 6.97
N GLU A 108 5.18 -14.67 6.87
CA GLU A 108 4.84 -13.40 7.53
C GLU A 108 4.00 -12.53 6.62
N PHE A 109 3.04 -11.83 7.22
CA PHE A 109 2.22 -10.85 6.54
C PHE A 109 2.01 -9.61 7.40
N SER A 110 2.30 -8.46 6.82
CA SER A 110 2.07 -7.15 7.41
C SER A 110 0.81 -6.47 6.88
N PHE A 111 0.17 -5.69 7.73
CA PHE A 111 -0.98 -4.86 7.38
C PHE A 111 -1.02 -3.59 8.21
N ILE A 112 -1.72 -2.58 7.68
CA ILE A 112 -1.92 -1.29 8.34
C ILE A 112 -3.40 -1.09 8.62
N LYS A 113 -3.72 -0.67 9.85
CA LYS A 113 -5.08 -0.25 10.25
C LYS A 113 -5.29 1.20 9.84
N LEU A 114 -6.10 1.42 8.81
CA LEU A 114 -6.49 2.76 8.37
C LEU A 114 -7.88 3.11 8.91
N ARG A 115 -8.01 4.31 9.48
CA ARG A 115 -9.31 4.82 9.91
C ARG A 115 -10.15 5.19 8.69
N THR A 116 -11.36 4.66 8.60
CA THR A 116 -12.29 5.01 7.53
C THR A 116 -13.08 6.26 7.92
N LEU A 117 -13.06 7.28 7.07
CA LEU A 117 -13.97 8.41 7.22
C LEU A 117 -15.35 7.96 6.71
N LYS A 118 -16.28 7.64 7.62
CA LYS A 118 -17.70 7.60 7.24
C LYS A 118 -18.06 8.96 6.66
N GLN A 119 -18.33 9.02 5.36
CA GLN A 119 -19.18 10.09 4.82
C GLN A 119 -20.42 10.12 5.70
N GLN A 120 -20.67 11.28 6.30
CA GLN A 120 -21.74 11.51 7.27
C GLN A 120 -23.06 10.94 6.74
N ARG A 121 -23.45 9.74 7.20
CA ARG A 121 -24.84 9.60 7.58
C ARG A 121 -24.96 10.44 8.84
N ARG A 122 -25.70 11.55 8.74
CA ARG A 122 -26.25 12.28 9.88
C ARG A 122 -27.01 11.26 10.72
N ASN A 123 -26.33 10.56 11.61
CA ASN A 123 -27.00 9.80 12.64
C ASN A 123 -27.56 10.83 13.61
N ARG A 124 -28.88 11.00 13.56
CA ARG A 124 -29.68 11.37 14.71
C ARG A 124 -29.27 10.45 15.87
N SER A 125 -29.36 10.97 17.10
CA SER A 125 -29.07 10.30 18.38
C SER A 125 -27.61 9.92 18.67
N GLY A 126 -26.94 10.79 19.45
CA GLY A 126 -26.47 10.52 20.83
C GLY A 126 -25.53 9.34 21.15
N GLN A 127 -25.21 8.42 20.24
CA GLN A 127 -24.25 7.35 20.49
C GLN A 127 -22.87 7.72 19.94
N GLY A 128 -21.85 7.63 20.79
CA GLY A 128 -20.46 7.93 20.43
C GLY A 128 -20.05 7.25 19.12
N LYS A 129 -19.37 8.00 18.24
CA LYS A 129 -18.90 7.49 16.94
C LYS A 129 -17.90 6.36 17.16
N LYS A 130 -18.33 5.09 17.02
CA LYS A 130 -17.42 3.94 16.93
C LYS A 130 -16.49 4.19 15.74
N GLU A 131 -15.17 4.17 16.00
CA GLU A 131 -14.17 4.34 14.96
C GLU A 131 -14.12 3.07 14.11
N ASP A 132 -14.51 3.18 12.84
CA ASP A 132 -14.43 2.06 11.89
C ASP A 132 -13.08 2.05 11.19
N TYR A 133 -12.39 0.92 11.26
CA TYR A 133 -11.08 0.70 10.65
C TYR A 133 -11.19 -0.26 9.47
N ARG A 134 -10.36 -0.06 8.44
CA ARG A 134 -10.09 -1.07 7.41
C ARG A 134 -8.66 -1.59 7.53
N LEU A 135 -8.48 -2.86 7.24
CA LEU A 135 -7.16 -3.50 7.19
C LEU A 135 -6.64 -3.43 5.76
N VAL A 136 -5.45 -2.88 5.58
CA VAL A 136 -4.78 -2.79 4.29
C VAL A 136 -3.54 -3.68 4.33
N ARG A 137 -3.53 -4.72 3.51
CA ARG A 137 -2.41 -5.66 3.41
C ARG A 137 -1.21 -5.00 2.72
N LEU A 138 0.00 -5.20 3.24
CA LEU A 138 1.23 -4.79 2.57
C LEU A 138 1.76 -5.96 1.73
N TYR A 139 1.43 -5.97 0.44
CA TYR A 139 1.80 -7.07 -0.46
C TYR A 139 3.29 -7.12 -0.79
N ASP A 140 3.93 -5.95 -0.90
CA ASP A 140 5.37 -5.86 -1.11
C ASP A 140 6.12 -6.11 0.21
N GLU A 141 6.85 -7.23 0.25
CA GLU A 141 7.64 -7.66 1.40
C GLU A 141 8.84 -6.72 1.66
N HIS A 142 9.45 -6.16 0.61
CA HIS A 142 10.58 -5.23 0.77
C HIS A 142 10.09 -3.94 1.41
N PHE A 143 8.98 -3.39 0.90
CA PHE A 143 8.35 -2.22 1.52
C PHE A 143 7.96 -2.49 2.98
N ALA A 144 7.39 -3.67 3.28
CA ALA A 144 7.03 -4.01 4.65
C ALA A 144 8.26 -4.01 5.58
N GLN A 145 9.38 -4.58 5.14
CA GLN A 145 10.63 -4.57 5.89
C GLN A 145 11.20 -3.16 6.06
N ASP A 146 11.22 -2.35 4.99
CA ASP A 146 11.71 -0.97 5.02
C ASP A 146 10.85 -0.10 5.94
N LEU A 147 9.53 -0.30 5.95
CA LEU A 147 8.63 0.37 6.87
C LEU A 147 8.95 0.00 8.32
N GLN A 148 9.25 -1.26 8.62
CA GLN A 148 9.66 -1.67 9.97
C GLN A 148 11.00 -1.04 10.36
N ARG A 149 11.99 -1.03 9.46
CA ARG A 149 13.29 -0.35 9.69
C ARG A 149 13.07 1.14 9.97
N TYR A 150 12.26 1.81 9.16
CA TYR A 150 11.92 3.20 9.35
C TYR A 150 11.24 3.46 10.69
N ILE A 151 10.31 2.61 11.13
CA ILE A 151 9.66 2.71 12.44
C ILE A 151 10.70 2.62 13.55
N VAL A 152 11.60 1.64 13.50
CA VAL A 152 12.65 1.46 14.51
C VAL A 152 13.60 2.66 14.57
N THR A 153 13.98 3.20 13.41
CA THR A 153 14.95 4.31 13.31
C THR A 153 14.35 5.67 13.68
N HIS A 154 13.11 5.95 13.25
CA HIS A 154 12.53 7.29 13.33
C HIS A 154 11.43 7.44 14.38
N CYS A 155 10.78 6.35 14.79
CA CYS A 155 9.61 6.40 15.66
C CYS A 155 9.91 5.87 17.06
N SER A 156 10.28 6.76 17.99
CA SER A 156 10.56 6.37 19.39
C SER A 156 9.30 6.06 20.20
N ASN A 157 8.16 6.67 19.88
CA ASN A 157 6.89 6.45 20.58
C ASN A 157 5.99 5.48 19.80
N LYS A 158 5.74 4.29 20.35
CA LYS A 158 4.86 3.27 19.76
C LYS A 158 3.39 3.71 19.59
N GLN A 159 2.94 4.71 20.34
CA GLN A 159 1.61 5.29 20.19
C GLN A 159 1.61 6.59 19.37
N GLY A 160 2.79 7.05 18.95
CA GLY A 160 2.98 8.24 18.14
C GLY A 160 2.55 8.04 16.68
N TYR A 161 2.50 9.15 15.94
CA TYR A 161 2.25 9.15 14.51
C TYR A 161 3.45 8.58 13.74
N LEU A 162 3.17 7.91 12.62
CA LEU A 162 4.18 7.29 11.77
C LEU A 162 5.10 8.32 11.09
N PHE A 163 4.53 9.44 10.65
CA PHE A 163 5.27 10.54 10.06
C PHE A 163 5.29 11.71 11.04
N THR A 164 6.49 12.16 11.41
CA THR A 164 6.74 13.27 12.34
C THR A 164 7.84 14.16 11.79
N THR A 165 7.78 15.47 12.02
CA THR A 165 8.94 16.36 11.83
C THR A 165 9.87 16.28 13.04
N LYS A 166 11.17 16.58 12.84
CA LYS A 166 12.19 16.60 13.91
C LYS A 166 11.85 17.58 15.05
N ASP A 167 11.00 18.57 14.79
CA ASP A 167 10.42 19.47 15.80
C ASP A 167 9.40 18.75 16.68
N ARG A 168 9.90 17.88 17.55
CA ARG A 168 9.15 16.99 18.46
C ARG A 168 8.30 17.70 19.53
N LEU A 169 8.23 19.03 19.56
CA LEU A 169 7.89 19.75 20.81
C LEU A 169 6.61 20.58 20.79
N LYS A 170 5.87 20.66 19.68
CA LYS A 170 4.59 21.40 19.68
C LYS A 170 3.50 20.62 18.94
N LEU A 171 3.07 19.48 19.51
CA LEU A 171 1.70 19.03 19.23
C LEU A 171 0.76 20.13 19.74
N LYS A 172 0.35 21.02 18.81
CA LYS A 172 -0.69 22.01 19.07
C LYS A 172 -1.96 21.22 19.37
N GLN A 173 -2.29 21.10 20.66
CA GLN A 173 -3.61 20.67 21.07
C GLN A 173 -4.60 21.69 20.52
N ARG A 174 -5.64 21.24 19.82
CA ARG A 174 -6.82 22.10 19.63
C ARG A 174 -7.39 22.42 21.02
N LYS A 175 -8.13 23.53 21.16
CA LYS A 175 -8.93 23.88 22.36
C LYS A 175 -9.90 22.77 22.83
N THR A 176 -9.97 21.64 22.13
CA THR A 176 -10.82 20.47 22.35
C THR A 176 -10.08 19.19 22.74
N GLY A 177 -8.78 19.24 23.08
CA GLY A 177 -8.03 18.08 23.60
C GLY A 177 -7.65 16.99 22.58
N GLN A 178 -7.91 17.20 21.27
CA GLN A 178 -7.46 16.29 20.21
C GLN A 178 -6.02 16.57 19.78
N LEU A 179 -5.19 15.52 19.78
CA LEU A 179 -3.85 15.51 19.20
C LEU A 179 -3.97 15.61 17.67
N LEU A 180 -3.29 16.58 17.06
CA LEU A 180 -3.18 16.68 15.60
C LEU A 180 -2.04 15.79 15.11
N PRO A 181 -2.10 15.24 13.88
CA PRO A 181 -0.93 14.73 13.21
C PRO A 181 0.20 15.79 13.24
N PRO A 182 1.44 15.37 13.44
CA PRO A 182 2.58 16.29 13.58
C PRO A 182 2.93 16.95 12.24
N ILE A 183 2.49 16.39 11.11
CA ILE A 183 2.64 16.99 9.78
C ILE A 183 1.28 17.27 9.13
N SER A 184 1.20 18.37 8.38
CA SER A 184 0.00 18.78 7.66
C SER A 184 -0.09 18.14 6.27
N ASP A 185 -1.29 18.12 5.66
CA ASP A 185 -1.48 17.72 4.26
C ASP A 185 -0.56 18.52 3.31
N GLN A 186 -0.45 19.83 3.54
CA GLN A 186 0.43 20.69 2.73
C GLN A 186 1.90 20.28 2.86
N THR A 187 2.37 19.97 4.07
CA THR A 187 3.74 19.50 4.29
C THR A 187 4.01 18.22 3.52
N ALA A 188 3.09 17.26 3.58
CA ALA A 188 3.22 16.00 2.87
C ALA A 188 3.22 16.19 1.34
N ARG A 189 2.42 17.13 0.82
CA ARG A 189 2.44 17.49 -0.61
C ARG A 189 3.74 18.18 -1.03
N ASN A 190 4.27 19.06 -0.18
CA ASN A 190 5.56 19.70 -0.43
C ASN A 190 6.69 18.66 -0.50
N TRP A 191 6.67 17.63 0.35
CA TRP A 191 7.63 16.53 0.28
C TRP A 191 7.54 15.78 -1.05
N LEU A 192 6.33 15.52 -1.56
CA LEU A 192 6.18 14.90 -2.89
C LEU A 192 6.68 15.81 -4.02
N ALA A 193 6.39 17.12 -3.95
CA ALA A 193 6.90 18.08 -4.92
C ALA A 193 8.44 18.17 -4.91
N GLU A 194 9.07 18.03 -3.74
CA GLU A 194 10.53 17.99 -3.59
C GLU A 194 11.12 16.73 -4.24
N ILE A 195 10.50 15.57 -4.05
CA ILE A 195 10.90 14.33 -4.75
C ILE A 195 10.82 14.53 -6.28
N GLU A 196 9.72 15.13 -6.76
CA GLU A 196 9.53 15.38 -8.19
C GLU A 196 10.59 16.35 -8.74
N ALA A 197 10.90 17.44 -8.02
CA ALA A 197 11.94 18.38 -8.40
C ALA A 197 13.33 17.71 -8.49
N ILE A 198 13.71 16.94 -7.48
CA ILE A 198 14.97 16.18 -7.48
C ILE A 198 15.00 15.16 -8.62
N GLY A 199 13.87 14.51 -8.91
CA GLY A 199 13.73 13.62 -10.05
C GLY A 199 13.99 14.34 -11.37
N GLN A 200 13.37 15.51 -11.58
CA GLN A 200 13.55 16.31 -12.79
C GLN A 200 15.00 16.77 -12.98
N GLU A 201 15.67 17.23 -11.91
CA GLU A 201 17.10 17.59 -11.93
C GLU A 201 18.00 16.42 -12.33
N ARG A 202 17.58 15.19 -12.02
CA ARG A 202 18.28 13.94 -12.38
C ARG A 202 17.83 13.36 -13.73
N GLY A 203 17.00 14.07 -14.49
CA GLY A 203 16.52 13.66 -15.81
C GLY A 203 15.30 12.74 -15.81
N LEU A 204 14.69 12.47 -14.65
CA LEU A 204 13.44 11.71 -14.56
C LEU A 204 12.26 12.63 -14.87
N ARG A 205 11.67 12.49 -16.06
CA ARG A 205 10.46 13.21 -16.46
C ARG A 205 9.23 12.35 -16.28
N LEU A 206 8.41 12.70 -15.29
CA LEU A 206 7.12 12.05 -15.07
C LEU A 206 6.08 12.51 -16.11
N THR A 207 5.25 11.59 -16.59
CA THR A 207 4.13 11.94 -17.49
C THR A 207 2.99 12.66 -16.75
N VAL A 208 2.88 12.45 -15.44
CA VAL A 208 1.86 13.04 -14.56
C VAL A 208 2.50 13.50 -13.24
N PRO A 209 1.95 14.53 -12.58
CA PRO A 209 2.54 15.08 -11.36
C PRO A 209 2.47 14.10 -10.17
N LEU A 210 3.47 14.16 -9.29
CA LEU A 210 3.55 13.30 -8.12
C LEU A 210 2.66 13.84 -6.99
N THR A 211 1.40 13.39 -6.96
CA THR A 211 0.41 13.82 -5.95
C THR A 211 -0.18 12.64 -5.18
N PRO A 212 -0.74 12.85 -3.97
CA PRO A 212 -1.36 11.75 -3.21
C PRO A 212 -2.53 11.08 -3.96
N LYS A 213 -3.29 11.86 -4.74
CA LYS A 213 -4.38 11.33 -5.56
C LYS A 213 -3.86 10.45 -6.69
N VAL A 214 -2.81 10.90 -7.39
CA VAL A 214 -2.12 10.11 -8.43
C VAL A 214 -1.55 8.83 -7.85
N LEU A 215 -0.83 8.88 -6.71
CA LEU A 215 -0.28 7.67 -6.06
C LEU A 215 -1.37 6.66 -5.65
N ARG A 216 -2.54 7.13 -5.24
CA ARG A 216 -3.70 6.26 -4.98
C ARG A 216 -4.23 5.61 -6.27
N HIS A 217 -4.29 6.33 -7.38
CA HIS A 217 -4.63 5.77 -8.69
C HIS A 217 -3.58 4.76 -9.15
N SER A 218 -2.29 5.07 -8.97
CA SER A 218 -1.16 4.18 -9.24
C SER A 218 -1.26 2.88 -8.45
N CYS A 219 -1.63 2.94 -7.16
CA CYS A 219 -1.89 1.76 -6.34
C CYS A 219 -2.98 0.87 -6.95
N ALA A 220 -4.09 1.47 -7.36
CA ALA A 220 -5.21 0.75 -7.96
C ALA A 220 -4.80 0.05 -9.25
N ILE A 221 -4.16 0.78 -10.17
CA ILE A 221 -3.64 0.25 -11.43
C ILE A 221 -2.62 -0.85 -11.17
N HIS A 222 -1.70 -0.65 -10.23
CA HIS A 222 -0.70 -1.65 -9.89
C HIS A 222 -1.35 -2.98 -9.43
N LEU A 223 -2.39 -2.92 -8.60
CA LEU A 223 -3.14 -4.11 -8.20
C LEU A 223 -3.89 -4.75 -9.38
N VAL A 224 -4.53 -3.94 -10.24
CA VAL A 224 -5.23 -4.44 -11.45
C VAL A 224 -4.25 -5.19 -12.36
N LEU A 225 -3.09 -4.59 -12.67
CA LEU A 225 -2.09 -5.18 -13.55
C LEU A 225 -1.50 -6.47 -12.97
N ASN A 226 -1.42 -6.59 -11.64
CA ASN A 226 -1.01 -7.82 -10.97
C ASN A 226 -2.17 -8.84 -10.79
N GLY A 227 -3.28 -8.67 -11.50
CA GLY A 227 -4.38 -9.64 -11.56
C GLY A 227 -5.30 -9.66 -10.34
N PHE A 228 -5.29 -8.61 -9.50
CA PHE A 228 -6.25 -8.53 -8.39
C PHE A 228 -7.66 -8.29 -8.92
N ASN A 229 -8.63 -9.04 -8.39
CA ASN A 229 -10.02 -8.82 -8.74
C ASN A 229 -10.57 -7.50 -8.17
N GLN A 230 -11.65 -7.00 -8.77
CA GLN A 230 -12.27 -5.73 -8.41
C GLN A 230 -12.66 -5.65 -6.92
N ALA A 231 -13.13 -6.77 -6.34
CA ALA A 231 -13.56 -6.83 -4.95
C ALA A 231 -12.39 -6.65 -3.96
N ALA A 232 -11.25 -7.28 -4.24
CA ALA A 232 -10.03 -7.14 -3.46
C ALA A 232 -9.50 -5.71 -3.51
N ILE A 233 -9.51 -5.09 -4.70
CA ILE A 233 -9.08 -3.69 -4.88
C ILE A 233 -10.00 -2.72 -4.14
N GLN A 234 -11.32 -2.93 -4.20
CA GLN A 234 -12.29 -2.12 -3.48
C GLN A 234 -12.09 -2.19 -1.96
N ALA A 235 -11.86 -3.39 -1.43
CA ALA A 235 -11.58 -3.60 -0.02
C ALA A 235 -10.29 -2.89 0.42
N HIS A 236 -9.21 -3.01 -0.38
CA HIS A 236 -7.91 -2.38 -0.13
C HIS A 236 -8.01 -0.84 -0.09
N LEU A 237 -8.66 -0.24 -1.10
CA LEU A 237 -8.79 1.21 -1.21
C LEU A 237 -9.88 1.79 -0.29
N GLY A 238 -10.80 0.97 0.21
CA GLY A 238 -11.96 1.43 0.97
C GLY A 238 -12.94 2.25 0.12
N HIS A 239 -13.14 1.87 -1.14
CA HIS A 239 -14.16 2.47 -2.01
C HIS A 239 -15.54 1.96 -1.62
N ARG A 240 -16.50 2.88 -1.35
CA ARG A 240 -17.91 2.52 -1.14
C ARG A 240 -18.68 2.34 -2.45
N PHE A 241 -18.18 2.90 -3.56
CA PHE A 241 -18.86 2.90 -4.86
C PHE A 241 -18.04 2.14 -5.90
N LYS A 242 -18.71 1.28 -6.68
CA LYS A 242 -18.07 0.43 -7.70
C LYS A 242 -17.50 1.24 -8.88
N GLN A 243 -18.16 2.35 -9.21
CA GLN A 243 -17.80 3.27 -10.31
C GLN A 243 -16.34 3.76 -10.25
N THR A 244 -15.78 4.00 -9.07
CA THR A 244 -14.38 4.47 -8.95
C THR A 244 -13.35 3.37 -9.19
N THR A 245 -13.75 2.09 -9.21
CA THR A 245 -12.87 0.94 -9.52
C THR A 245 -13.13 0.41 -10.93
N GLU A 246 -14.34 0.58 -11.47
CA GLU A 246 -14.70 0.26 -12.86
C GLU A 246 -13.79 0.97 -13.86
N ILE A 247 -13.45 2.24 -13.63
CA ILE A 247 -12.53 3.00 -14.49
C ILE A 247 -11.19 2.28 -14.70
N TYR A 248 -10.62 1.65 -13.66
CA TYR A 248 -9.34 0.92 -13.80
C TYR A 248 -9.51 -0.44 -14.48
N THR A 249 -10.66 -1.08 -14.29
CA THR A 249 -10.94 -2.37 -14.94
C THR A 249 -11.22 -2.16 -16.43
N ASN A 250 -11.90 -1.06 -16.78
CA ASN A 250 -12.12 -0.64 -18.16
C ASN A 250 -10.81 -0.27 -18.86
N LEU A 251 -9.86 0.34 -18.15
CA LEU A 251 -8.51 0.58 -18.68
C LEU A 251 -7.79 -0.73 -19.07
N LEU A 252 -7.96 -1.80 -18.27
CA LEU A 252 -7.44 -3.13 -18.61
C LEU A 252 -8.23 -3.78 -19.76
N ALA A 253 -9.52 -3.51 -19.89
CA ALA A 253 -10.32 -4.00 -21.02
C ALA A 253 -9.92 -3.35 -22.36
N LEU A 254 -9.39 -2.13 -22.34
CA LEU A 254 -8.81 -1.47 -23.52
C LEU A 254 -7.42 -2.03 -23.89
N ASP A 255 -6.76 -2.72 -22.96
CA ASP A 255 -5.45 -3.31 -23.16
C ASP A 255 -5.58 -4.67 -23.87
N ALA A 256 -5.28 -4.67 -25.17
CA ALA A 256 -5.36 -5.85 -26.03
C ALA A 256 -4.38 -6.96 -25.64
N HIS A 257 -3.33 -6.68 -24.84
CA HIS A 257 -2.35 -7.69 -24.43
C HIS A 257 -2.86 -8.58 -23.28
N ASN A 258 -3.87 -8.11 -22.53
CA ASN A 258 -4.57 -8.86 -21.49
C ASN A 258 -5.95 -9.35 -21.93
N ALA A 259 -6.39 -8.99 -23.14
CA ALA A 259 -7.63 -9.50 -23.69
C ALA A 259 -7.44 -10.98 -24.08
N PRO A 260 -8.33 -11.91 -23.65
CA PRO A 260 -8.35 -13.23 -24.24
C PRO A 260 -8.54 -13.07 -25.75
N ASN A 261 -7.81 -13.85 -26.57
CA ASN A 261 -8.02 -13.90 -28.02
C ASN A 261 -9.46 -14.38 -28.28
N VAL A 262 -10.39 -13.44 -28.40
CA VAL A 262 -11.78 -13.72 -28.77
C VAL A 262 -11.83 -13.60 -30.30
N MET A 263 -11.71 -14.74 -30.99
CA MET A 263 -12.17 -14.82 -32.38
C MET A 263 -13.70 -14.92 -32.36
N PHE A 264 -14.38 -14.04 -33.10
CA PHE A 264 -15.81 -14.13 -33.35
C PHE A 264 -16.13 -15.12 -34.45
#